data_AF-A0A3Q7R701-F1
#
_entry.id   AF-A0A3Q7R701-F1
#
_cell.length_a   1.000
_cell.length_b   1.000
_cell.length_c   1.000
_cell.angle_alpha   90.00
_cell.angle_beta   90.00
_cell.angle_gamma   90.00
#
_symmetry.space_group_name_H-M   'P 1'
#
loop_
_entity.id
_entity.type
_entity.pdbx_description
1 polymer ?
#
loop_
_entity_poly.entity_id
_entity_poly.type
_entity_poly.pdbx_seq_one_letter_code
_entity_poly.pdbx_strand_id
1 'polypeptide(L)'
;MAEGSELMSRLVSENAELKKQVRLMKENQMLKRLLSESCQERGGLGSRDLLFPRAPTYPEDCSPGSAEIQGFCGAQKDGRIVGEIAFQLDRRILAYVFPGLTRLYGFTVANIPEKIKQTCIKSLDGSVDQTRLRELTQRYAALTARLERLGYNREVHPEFSEFLINTYGILRQRPDLRASPPRSPAALRKLLIDVLPPKFLGDSLLLLSCLCELAKEDRKPLFAW
;
A
#
# COMPACT_ATOMS: atom_id res chain seq x y z
N MET A 1 -18.48 49.37 37.55
CA MET A 1 -18.58 47.98 38.06
C MET A 1 -18.63 46.90 36.96
N ALA A 2 -18.74 47.24 35.66
CA ALA A 2 -18.85 46.25 34.57
C ALA A 2 -17.50 45.69 34.07
N GLU A 3 -16.41 46.44 34.20
CA GLU A 3 -15.09 46.00 33.72
C GLU A 3 -14.51 44.82 34.51
N GLY A 4 -14.83 44.72 35.81
CA GLY A 4 -14.39 43.61 36.65
C GLY A 4 -15.05 42.27 36.29
N SER A 5 -16.29 42.28 35.83
CA SER A 5 -16.98 41.05 35.38
C SER A 5 -16.45 40.53 34.05
N GLU A 6 -16.06 41.40 33.13
CA GLU A 6 -15.49 40.99 31.84
C GLU A 6 -14.09 40.38 32.01
N LEU A 7 -13.25 40.95 32.88
CA LEU A 7 -11.95 40.39 33.22
C LEU A 7 -12.09 39.02 33.90
N MET A 8 -13.06 38.86 34.81
CA MET A 8 -13.34 37.59 35.46
C MET A 8 -13.79 36.52 34.46
N SER A 9 -14.70 36.85 33.54
CA SER A 9 -15.15 35.91 32.49
C SER A 9 -14.03 35.53 31.54
N ARG A 10 -13.15 36.47 31.16
CA ARG A 10 -11.95 36.16 30.35
C ARG A 10 -11.02 35.20 31.09
N LEU A 11 -10.70 35.48 32.36
CA LEU A 11 -9.82 34.64 33.16
C LEU A 11 -10.37 33.22 33.38
N VAL A 12 -11.69 33.09 33.55
CA VAL A 12 -12.38 31.79 33.66
C VAL A 12 -12.33 31.02 32.35
N SER A 13 -12.53 31.70 31.21
CA SER A 13 -12.44 31.08 29.89
C SER A 13 -11.01 30.60 29.57
N GLU A 14 -9.99 31.40 29.90
CA GLU A 14 -8.59 31.03 29.73
C GLU A 14 -8.20 29.88 30.67
N ASN A 15 -8.69 29.87 31.91
CA ASN A 15 -8.48 28.74 32.82
C ASN A 15 -9.13 27.45 32.32
N ALA A 16 -10.31 27.55 31.68
CA ALA A 16 -10.97 26.40 31.09
C ALA A 16 -10.15 25.85 29.90
N GLU A 17 -9.62 26.75 29.06
CA GLU A 17 -8.80 26.35 27.91
C GLU A 17 -7.45 25.76 28.34
N LEU A 18 -6.77 26.36 29.33
CA LEU A 18 -5.54 25.80 29.91
C LEU A 18 -5.77 24.42 30.53
N LYS A 19 -6.88 24.21 31.23
CA LYS A 19 -7.25 22.87 31.76
C LYS A 19 -7.45 21.85 30.65
N LYS A 20 -8.03 22.26 29.51
CA LYS A 20 -8.21 21.40 28.34
C LYS A 20 -6.86 21.05 27.70
N GLN A 21 -5.97 22.03 27.53
CA GLN A 21 -4.61 21.85 27.03
C GLN A 21 -3.81 20.87 27.91
N VAL A 22 -3.87 21.03 29.24
CA VAL A 22 -3.19 20.13 30.19
C VAL A 22 -3.73 18.70 30.11
N ARG A 23 -5.05 18.53 29.95
CA ARG A 23 -5.66 17.21 29.74
C ARG A 23 -5.12 16.56 28.46
N LEU A 24 -5.13 17.30 27.36
CA LEU A 24 -4.62 16.81 26.07
C LEU A 24 -3.13 16.45 26.12
N MET A 25 -2.32 17.22 26.85
CA MET A 25 -0.90 16.90 27.06
C MET A 25 -0.72 15.61 27.85
N LYS A 26 -1.51 15.38 28.90
CA LYS A 26 -1.45 14.13 29.68
C LYS A 26 -1.87 12.92 28.84
N GLU A 27 -2.92 13.05 28.03
CA GLU A 27 -3.35 12.01 27.09
C GLU A 27 -2.26 11.73 26.04
N ASN A 28 -1.69 12.76 25.42
CA ASN A 28 -0.58 12.58 24.47
C ASN A 28 0.64 11.91 25.10
N GLN A 29 0.97 12.23 26.35
CA GLN A 29 2.07 11.61 27.07
C GLN A 29 1.79 10.16 27.42
N MET A 30 0.53 9.81 27.72
CA MET A 30 0.11 8.42 27.92
C MET A 30 0.13 7.64 26.60
N LEU A 31 -0.36 8.22 25.51
CA LEU A 31 -0.31 7.62 24.18
C LEU A 31 1.14 7.36 23.74
N LYS A 32 2.05 8.31 23.96
CA LYS A 32 3.49 8.12 23.69
C LYS A 32 4.09 6.98 24.51
N ARG A 33 3.69 6.82 25.78
CA ARG A 33 4.13 5.70 26.63
C ARG A 33 3.63 4.36 26.11
N LEU A 34 2.34 4.25 25.79
CA LEU A 34 1.76 3.03 25.21
C LEU A 34 2.42 2.65 23.88
N LEU A 35 2.67 3.64 23.02
CA LEU A 35 3.40 3.41 21.76
C LEU A 35 4.84 2.94 22.04
N SER A 36 5.55 3.51 23.01
CA SER A 36 6.89 3.05 23.37
C SER A 36 6.91 1.63 23.96
N GLU A 37 5.93 1.27 24.80
CA GLU A 37 5.80 -0.07 25.38
C GLU A 37 5.49 -1.12 24.29
N SER A 38 4.62 -0.77 23.33
CA SER A 38 4.27 -1.65 22.20
C SER A 38 5.42 -1.89 21.20
N CYS A 39 6.44 -1.02 21.21
CA CYS A 39 7.68 -1.21 20.43
C CYS A 39 8.70 -2.07 21.18
N GLN A 40 8.67 -2.13 22.52
CA GLN A 40 9.59 -2.94 23.32
C GLN A 40 9.17 -4.43 23.34
N GLU A 41 7.87 -4.73 23.37
CA GLU A 41 7.36 -6.12 23.33
C GLU A 41 7.68 -6.87 22.03
N ARG A 42 7.91 -6.16 20.92
CA ARG A 42 8.25 -6.77 19.63
C ARG A 42 9.76 -7.02 19.44
N GLY A 43 10.59 -6.59 20.39
CA GLY A 43 12.05 -6.58 20.28
C GLY A 43 12.77 -7.76 20.95
N GLY A 44 12.07 -8.79 21.41
CA GLY A 44 12.74 -9.94 22.03
C GLY A 44 11.83 -11.14 22.18
N LEU A 45 11.87 -12.05 21.20
CA LEU A 45 11.62 -13.49 21.34
C LEU A 45 11.96 -14.15 20.00
N GLY A 46 13.17 -14.72 19.93
CA GLY A 46 13.53 -15.65 18.88
C GLY A 46 12.85 -17.00 19.07
N SER A 47 12.64 -17.70 17.94
CA SER A 47 12.44 -19.15 17.81
C SER A 47 11.33 -19.80 18.65
N ARG A 48 10.17 -20.05 18.02
CA ARG A 48 9.73 -21.41 17.58
C ARG A 48 8.31 -21.39 17.01
N ASP A 49 8.21 -21.86 15.76
CA ASP A 49 7.17 -22.73 15.21
C ASP A 49 5.70 -22.37 15.45
N LEU A 50 5.16 -21.47 14.61
CA LEU A 50 3.76 -21.54 14.20
C LEU A 50 3.69 -22.10 12.78
N LEU A 51 3.17 -23.33 12.70
CA LEU A 51 2.90 -24.10 11.50
C LEU A 51 1.92 -23.36 10.58
N PHE A 52 2.46 -22.64 9.60
CA PHE A 52 1.80 -22.33 8.35
C PHE A 52 2.44 -23.18 7.24
N PRO A 53 1.68 -23.76 6.31
CA PRO A 53 2.26 -24.44 5.16
C PRO A 53 3.15 -23.46 4.40
N ARG A 54 4.45 -23.78 4.29
CA ARG A 54 5.41 -23.01 3.50
C ARG A 54 4.90 -22.90 2.06
N ALA A 55 4.53 -21.68 1.67
CA ALA A 55 4.40 -21.26 0.28
C ALA A 55 5.78 -21.27 -0.39
N PRO A 56 5.88 -21.41 -1.73
CA PRO A 56 7.14 -21.56 -2.42
C PRO A 56 8.04 -20.33 -2.20
N THR A 57 9.12 -20.54 -1.46
CA THR A 57 10.23 -19.60 -1.31
C THR A 57 10.81 -19.30 -2.68
N TYR A 58 10.73 -18.05 -3.11
CA TYR A 58 11.70 -17.48 -4.03
C TYR A 58 13.10 -17.80 -3.45
N PRO A 59 14.05 -18.36 -4.22
CA PRO A 59 15.32 -18.81 -3.65
C PRO A 59 16.02 -17.65 -2.95
N GLU A 60 16.23 -17.81 -1.64
CA GLU A 60 16.98 -16.92 -0.74
C GLU A 60 18.49 -16.94 -1.06
N ASP A 61 18.87 -16.76 -2.33
CA ASP A 61 20.27 -16.58 -2.76
C ASP A 61 20.54 -15.14 -3.19
N CYS A 62 19.83 -14.17 -2.59
CA CYS A 62 20.16 -12.76 -2.67
C CYS A 62 19.58 -12.04 -1.45
N SER A 63 20.23 -12.21 -0.30
CA SER A 63 20.48 -11.04 0.55
C SER A 63 21.69 -10.32 -0.05
N PRO A 64 21.52 -9.32 -0.94
CA PRO A 64 22.58 -8.37 -1.11
C PRO A 64 22.64 -7.64 0.23
N GLY A 65 23.75 -7.80 0.94
CA GLY A 65 24.14 -6.79 1.91
C GLY A 65 23.91 -5.42 1.26
N SER A 66 23.42 -4.49 2.05
CA SER A 66 23.00 -3.12 1.72
C SER A 66 24.03 -2.24 0.96
N ALA A 67 25.08 -2.85 0.39
CA ALA A 67 26.17 -2.24 -0.36
C ALA A 67 26.13 -2.48 -1.89
N GLU A 68 25.46 -3.53 -2.43
CA GLU A 68 25.56 -3.83 -3.87
C GLU A 68 24.63 -3.00 -4.79
N ILE A 69 23.66 -2.26 -4.23
CA ILE A 69 22.81 -1.34 -5.00
C ILE A 69 23.32 0.12 -4.88
N GLN A 70 24.50 0.33 -4.31
CA GLN A 70 25.10 1.66 -4.17
C GLN A 70 25.99 2.00 -5.37
N GLY A 71 25.40 1.92 -6.57
CA GLY A 71 26.16 2.05 -7.82
C GLY A 71 25.39 2.62 -9.02
N PHE A 72 24.30 3.36 -8.82
CA PHE A 72 23.66 4.09 -9.93
C PHE A 72 23.26 5.52 -9.53
N CYS A 73 24.28 6.38 -9.44
CA CYS A 73 24.09 7.83 -9.32
C CYS A 73 23.70 8.40 -10.71
N GLY A 74 22.41 8.29 -11.03
CA GLY A 74 21.80 8.79 -12.27
C GLY A 74 20.36 8.29 -12.49
N ALA A 75 20.05 7.08 -12.01
CA ALA A 75 18.79 6.35 -12.25
C ALA A 75 17.79 6.37 -11.07
N GLN A 76 17.97 7.29 -10.11
CA GLN A 76 17.12 7.32 -8.91
C GLN A 76 15.64 7.67 -9.20
N LYS A 77 15.36 8.28 -10.36
CA LYS A 77 14.00 8.55 -10.86
C LYS A 77 13.42 7.33 -11.58
N ASP A 78 14.24 6.61 -12.33
CA ASP A 78 13.81 5.46 -13.13
C ASP A 78 13.54 4.24 -12.25
N GLY A 79 14.34 4.02 -11.20
CA GLY A 79 14.03 3.04 -10.15
C GLY A 79 12.63 3.24 -9.57
N ARG A 80 12.29 4.47 -9.19
CA ARG A 80 10.96 4.78 -8.60
C ARG A 80 9.81 4.53 -9.57
N ILE A 81 10.02 4.59 -10.89
CA ILE A 81 9.00 4.24 -11.88
C ILE A 81 8.67 2.75 -11.79
N VAL A 82 9.64 1.88 -11.49
CA VAL A 82 9.42 0.44 -11.33
C VAL A 82 8.50 0.15 -10.14
N GLY A 83 8.79 0.74 -8.98
CA GLY A 83 7.93 0.61 -7.80
C GLY A 83 6.55 1.26 -8.01
N GLU A 84 6.48 2.34 -8.78
CA GLU A 84 5.20 2.97 -9.17
C GLU A 84 4.34 2.05 -10.04
N ILE A 85 4.91 1.31 -11.00
CA ILE A 85 4.17 0.36 -11.84
C ILE A 85 3.50 -0.70 -10.96
N ALA A 86 4.24 -1.29 -10.04
CA ALA A 86 3.73 -2.28 -9.09
C ALA A 86 2.63 -1.67 -8.20
N PHE A 87 2.86 -0.48 -7.65
CA PHE A 87 1.88 0.20 -6.80
C PHE A 87 0.58 0.55 -7.54
N GLN A 88 0.67 1.03 -8.78
CA GLN A 88 -0.50 1.37 -9.58
C GLN A 88 -1.31 0.14 -9.98
N LEU A 89 -0.63 -0.97 -10.29
CA LEU A 89 -1.29 -2.25 -10.53
C LEU A 89 -2.10 -2.67 -9.30
N ASP A 90 -1.47 -2.70 -8.13
CA ASP A 90 -2.13 -3.07 -6.88
C ASP A 90 -3.33 -2.17 -6.58
N ARG A 91 -3.17 -0.86 -6.72
CA ARG A 91 -4.24 0.11 -6.51
C ARG A 91 -5.42 -0.09 -7.45
N ARG A 92 -5.15 -0.42 -8.72
CA ARG A 92 -6.22 -0.68 -9.70
C ARG A 92 -6.93 -1.99 -9.44
N ILE A 93 -6.20 -3.05 -9.10
CA ILE A 93 -6.78 -4.33 -8.68
C ILE A 93 -7.73 -4.08 -7.48
N LEU A 94 -7.26 -3.37 -6.46
CA LEU A 94 -8.08 -3.05 -5.28
C LEU A 94 -9.30 -2.18 -5.63
N ALA A 95 -9.14 -1.18 -6.49
CA ALA A 95 -10.24 -0.31 -6.90
C ALA A 95 -11.29 -1.05 -7.75
N TYR A 96 -10.87 -2.03 -8.55
CA TYR A 96 -11.77 -2.87 -9.33
C TYR A 96 -12.58 -3.82 -8.44
N VAL A 97 -11.93 -4.45 -7.46
CA VAL A 97 -12.59 -5.38 -6.54
C VAL A 97 -13.51 -4.65 -5.57
N PHE A 98 -13.08 -3.51 -5.03
CA PHE A 98 -13.81 -2.75 -4.02
C PHE A 98 -14.28 -1.38 -4.55
N PRO A 99 -15.30 -1.35 -5.42
CA PRO A 99 -15.84 -0.08 -5.91
C PRO A 99 -16.41 0.73 -4.74
N GLY A 100 -15.96 1.97 -4.60
CA GLY A 100 -16.45 2.92 -3.59
C GLY A 100 -15.68 2.95 -2.26
N LEU A 101 -14.69 2.06 -2.04
CA LEU A 101 -13.79 2.18 -0.88
C LEU A 101 -12.66 3.16 -1.20
N THR A 102 -12.75 4.39 -0.69
CA THR A 102 -11.75 5.44 -0.90
C THR A 102 -10.52 5.29 0.00
N ARG A 103 -10.63 4.52 1.10
CA ARG A 103 -9.56 4.30 2.09
C ARG A 103 -9.34 2.80 2.30
N LEU A 104 -8.46 2.24 1.48
CA LEU A 104 -8.05 0.83 1.50
C LEU A 104 -6.78 0.62 2.35
N TYR A 105 -6.72 1.22 3.55
CA TYR A 105 -5.55 1.08 4.43
C TYR A 105 -5.40 -0.36 4.93
N GLY A 106 -4.21 -0.94 4.76
CA GLY A 106 -3.94 -2.34 5.11
C GLY A 106 -4.60 -3.35 4.16
N PHE A 107 -5.07 -2.91 2.99
CA PHE A 107 -5.46 -3.80 1.90
C PHE A 107 -4.26 -3.99 0.99
N THR A 108 -3.87 -5.23 0.79
CA THR A 108 -2.86 -5.66 -0.19
C THR A 108 -3.55 -6.59 -1.18
N VAL A 109 -2.94 -6.81 -2.36
CA VAL A 109 -3.49 -7.75 -3.34
C VAL A 109 -3.54 -9.18 -2.78
N ALA A 110 -2.55 -9.55 -1.95
CA ALA A 110 -2.53 -10.83 -1.24
C ALA A 110 -3.73 -11.02 -0.30
N ASN A 111 -4.16 -9.95 0.39
CA ASN A 111 -5.20 -10.02 1.42
C ASN A 111 -6.62 -9.77 0.87
N ILE A 112 -6.81 -9.69 -0.45
CA ILE A 112 -8.14 -9.41 -1.04
C ILE A 112 -9.21 -10.41 -0.58
N PRO A 113 -8.98 -11.74 -0.60
CA PRO A 113 -9.99 -12.71 -0.18
C PRO A 113 -10.45 -12.51 1.27
N GLU A 114 -9.52 -12.20 2.18
CA GLU A 114 -9.80 -11.91 3.58
C GLU A 114 -10.57 -10.60 3.71
N LYS A 115 -10.17 -9.57 2.97
CA LYS A 115 -10.81 -8.25 2.97
C LYS A 115 -12.22 -8.28 2.41
N ILE A 116 -12.50 -9.13 1.42
CA ILE A 116 -13.85 -9.37 0.91
C ILE A 116 -14.74 -9.90 2.04
N LYS A 117 -14.29 -10.91 2.79
CA LYS A 117 -15.03 -11.46 3.94
C LYS A 117 -15.26 -10.39 5.02
N GLN A 118 -14.22 -9.64 5.38
CA GLN A 118 -14.30 -8.57 6.39
C GLN A 118 -15.29 -7.47 6.00
N THR A 119 -15.27 -7.03 4.74
CA THR A 119 -16.14 -5.96 4.24
C THR A 119 -17.61 -6.38 4.17
N CYS A 120 -17.89 -7.68 4.06
CA CYS A 120 -19.25 -8.21 4.00
C CYS A 120 -19.87 -8.44 5.38
N ILE A 121 -19.08 -8.40 6.46
CA ILE A 121 -19.61 -8.46 7.82
C ILE A 121 -20.22 -7.10 8.14
N LYS A 122 -21.54 -7.06 8.37
CA LYS A 122 -22.23 -5.83 8.76
C LYS A 122 -21.82 -5.46 10.18
N SER A 123 -21.24 -4.27 10.36
CA SER A 123 -20.77 -3.78 11.67
C SER A 123 -21.87 -3.67 12.72
N LEU A 124 -23.15 -3.66 12.31
CA LEU A 124 -24.29 -3.46 13.20
C LEU A 124 -24.86 -4.76 13.79
N ASP A 125 -24.67 -5.90 13.13
CA ASP A 125 -25.42 -7.13 13.43
C ASP A 125 -24.55 -8.41 13.35
N GLY A 126 -23.28 -8.27 12.95
CA GLY A 126 -22.38 -9.41 12.71
C GLY A 126 -22.79 -10.31 11.53
N SER A 127 -23.95 -10.04 10.91
CA SER A 127 -24.47 -10.82 9.80
C SER A 127 -23.69 -10.55 8.52
N VAL A 128 -23.42 -11.62 7.77
CA VAL A 128 -22.69 -11.55 6.51
C VAL A 128 -23.67 -11.18 5.41
N ASP A 129 -23.38 -10.09 4.70
CA ASP A 129 -24.08 -9.72 3.48
C ASP A 129 -23.71 -10.71 2.36
N GLN A 130 -24.46 -11.81 2.26
CA GLN A 130 -24.19 -12.87 1.29
C GLN A 130 -24.32 -12.42 -0.17
N THR A 131 -25.14 -11.40 -0.45
CA THR A 131 -25.31 -10.86 -1.80
C THR A 131 -24.06 -10.09 -2.19
N ARG A 132 -23.62 -9.16 -1.33
CA ARG A 132 -22.38 -8.40 -1.54
C ARG A 132 -21.15 -9.30 -1.59
N LEU A 133 -21.10 -10.34 -0.73
CA LEU A 133 -20.02 -11.32 -0.72
C LEU A 133 -19.91 -12.04 -2.05
N ARG A 134 -21.03 -12.54 -2.58
CA ARG A 134 -21.07 -13.22 -3.88
C ARG A 134 -20.65 -12.29 -5.01
N GLU A 135 -21.15 -11.06 -5.03
CA GLU A 135 -20.80 -10.07 -6.06
C GLU A 135 -19.29 -9.74 -6.06
N LEU A 136 -18.72 -9.43 -4.89
CA LEU A 136 -17.29 -9.12 -4.75
C LEU A 136 -16.42 -10.34 -5.10
N THR A 137 -16.80 -11.53 -4.62
CA THR A 137 -16.09 -12.78 -4.93
C THR A 137 -16.12 -13.10 -6.41
N GLN A 138 -17.27 -12.94 -7.07
CA GLN A 138 -17.40 -13.16 -8.50
C GLN A 138 -16.59 -12.14 -9.31
N ARG A 139 -16.61 -10.86 -8.91
CA ARG A 139 -15.77 -9.83 -9.52
C ARG A 139 -14.28 -10.14 -9.38
N TYR A 140 -13.84 -10.51 -8.18
CA TYR A 140 -12.45 -10.89 -7.94
C TYR A 140 -12.07 -12.11 -8.76
N ALA A 141 -12.87 -13.17 -8.78
CA ALA A 141 -12.62 -14.36 -9.59
C ALA A 141 -12.52 -14.03 -11.09
N ALA A 142 -13.39 -13.17 -11.61
CA ALA A 142 -13.34 -12.71 -12.99
C ALA A 142 -12.06 -11.90 -13.29
N LEU A 143 -11.65 -11.02 -12.37
CA LEU A 143 -10.39 -10.28 -12.50
C LEU A 143 -9.19 -11.25 -12.49
N THR A 144 -9.15 -12.17 -11.54
CA THR A 144 -8.02 -13.09 -11.38
C THR A 144 -7.90 -14.04 -12.56
N ALA A 145 -8.99 -14.59 -13.07
CA ALA A 145 -8.96 -15.43 -14.28
C ALA A 145 -8.39 -14.69 -15.50
N ARG A 146 -8.55 -13.36 -15.55
CA ARG A 146 -8.00 -12.53 -16.63
C ARG A 146 -6.51 -12.26 -16.43
N LEU A 147 -6.09 -11.98 -15.20
CA LEU A 147 -4.69 -11.80 -14.84
C LEU A 147 -3.91 -13.12 -15.04
N GLU A 148 -4.49 -14.25 -14.66
CA GLU A 148 -3.90 -15.59 -14.87
C GLU A 148 -3.68 -15.90 -16.35
N ARG A 149 -4.56 -15.45 -17.24
CA ARG A 149 -4.35 -15.57 -18.70
C ARG A 149 -3.13 -14.80 -19.20
N LEU A 150 -2.73 -13.75 -18.49
CA LEU A 150 -1.51 -12.99 -18.78
C LEU A 150 -0.28 -13.59 -18.10
N GLY A 151 -0.44 -14.66 -17.29
CA GLY A 151 0.62 -15.30 -16.52
C GLY A 151 0.76 -14.78 -15.09
N TYR A 152 -0.19 -13.99 -14.58
CA TYR A 152 -0.15 -13.48 -13.22
C TYR A 152 -0.44 -14.59 -12.20
N ASN A 153 0.47 -14.80 -11.25
CA ASN A 153 0.30 -15.73 -10.15
C ASN A 153 -0.04 -14.97 -8.86
N ARG A 154 -1.21 -15.28 -8.30
CA ARG A 154 -1.77 -14.69 -7.08
C ARG A 154 -0.95 -14.97 -5.80
N GLU A 155 -0.07 -15.96 -5.82
CA GLU A 155 0.78 -16.27 -4.65
C GLU A 155 2.13 -15.55 -4.74
N VAL A 156 2.67 -15.38 -5.96
CA VAL A 156 4.03 -14.85 -6.16
C VAL A 156 4.02 -13.35 -6.46
N HIS A 157 3.13 -12.90 -7.34
CA HIS A 157 3.17 -11.53 -7.86
C HIS A 157 2.73 -10.45 -6.87
N PRO A 158 1.83 -10.70 -5.90
CA PRO A 158 1.58 -9.73 -4.83
C PRO A 158 2.82 -9.49 -3.95
N GLU A 159 3.53 -10.55 -3.54
CA GLU A 159 4.75 -10.43 -2.75
C GLU A 159 5.86 -9.73 -3.55
N PHE A 160 6.00 -10.09 -4.83
CA PHE A 160 6.93 -9.44 -5.73
C PHE A 160 6.62 -7.95 -5.94
N SER A 161 5.33 -7.58 -6.04
CA SER A 161 4.90 -6.18 -6.17
C SER A 161 5.24 -5.38 -4.91
N GLU A 162 5.02 -5.96 -3.73
CA GLU A 162 5.42 -5.36 -2.45
C GLU A 162 6.94 -5.22 -2.34
N PHE A 163 7.70 -6.24 -2.76
CA PHE A 163 9.16 -6.18 -2.83
C PHE A 163 9.63 -5.02 -3.71
N LEU A 164 9.10 -4.88 -4.93
CA LEU A 164 9.46 -3.79 -5.82
C LEU A 164 9.16 -2.41 -5.22
N ILE A 165 8.00 -2.27 -4.57
CA ILE A 165 7.59 -1.04 -3.89
C ILE A 165 8.55 -0.70 -2.75
N ASN A 166 8.93 -1.69 -1.94
CA ASN A 166 9.82 -1.50 -0.79
C ASN A 166 11.28 -1.24 -1.22
N THR A 167 11.74 -1.89 -2.29
CA THR A 167 13.11 -1.73 -2.81
C THR A 167 13.28 -0.44 -3.60
N TYR A 168 12.36 -0.12 -4.51
CA TYR A 168 12.52 1.00 -5.45
C TYR A 168 11.71 2.25 -5.08
N GLY A 169 10.74 2.12 -4.17
CA GLY A 169 9.89 3.22 -3.72
C GLY A 169 8.80 3.61 -4.72
N ILE A 170 7.87 4.45 -4.25
CA ILE A 170 6.73 4.97 -5.03
C ILE A 170 7.00 6.44 -5.38
N LEU A 171 6.53 6.89 -6.55
CA LEU A 171 6.55 8.30 -6.94
C LEU A 171 5.50 9.07 -6.14
N ARG A 172 5.81 9.45 -4.90
CA ARG A 172 4.93 10.26 -4.04
C ARG A 172 4.70 11.70 -4.52
N GLN A 173 5.37 12.14 -5.58
CA GLN A 173 5.29 13.51 -6.09
C GLN A 173 4.70 13.49 -7.50
N ARG A 174 3.65 14.32 -7.70
CA ARG A 174 3.24 14.80 -9.03
C ARG A 174 4.53 15.13 -9.79
N PRO A 175 4.77 14.59 -10.99
CA PRO A 175 5.95 14.95 -11.73
C PRO A 175 5.81 16.44 -11.97
N ASP A 176 6.76 17.23 -11.47
CA ASP A 176 6.89 18.60 -11.92
C ASP A 176 6.79 18.59 -13.44
N LEU A 177 6.06 19.55 -13.99
CA LEU A 177 5.59 19.69 -15.38
C LEU A 177 6.65 19.51 -16.49
N ARG A 178 7.90 19.19 -16.13
CA ARG A 178 9.06 18.95 -17.00
C ARG A 178 9.51 17.49 -17.13
N ALA A 179 9.01 16.54 -16.33
CA ALA A 179 9.36 15.13 -16.46
C ALA A 179 8.10 14.25 -16.49
N SER A 180 7.38 14.31 -17.62
CA SER A 180 6.36 13.29 -17.88
C SER A 180 7.04 11.92 -17.80
N PRO A 181 6.63 11.00 -16.91
CA PRO A 181 7.05 9.62 -17.04
C PRO A 181 6.66 9.13 -18.44
N PRO A 182 7.46 8.26 -19.06
CA PRO A 182 7.16 7.72 -20.37
C PRO A 182 5.78 7.08 -20.35
N ARG A 183 4.82 7.70 -21.04
CA ARG A 183 3.43 7.24 -21.09
C ARG A 183 3.24 6.05 -22.04
N SER A 184 4.28 5.68 -22.79
CA SER A 184 4.22 4.59 -23.75
C SER A 184 4.68 3.29 -23.10
N PRO A 185 3.94 2.18 -23.28
CA PRO A 185 4.31 0.87 -22.74
C PRO A 185 5.68 0.41 -23.27
N ALA A 186 6.06 0.82 -24.49
CA ALA A 186 7.37 0.51 -25.07
C ALA A 186 8.53 1.18 -24.31
N ALA A 187 8.36 2.43 -23.87
CA ALA A 187 9.40 3.14 -23.12
C ALA A 187 9.49 2.63 -21.67
N LEU A 188 8.37 2.24 -21.06
CA LEU A 188 8.39 1.57 -19.74
C LEU A 188 9.09 0.20 -19.81
N ARG A 189 8.87 -0.58 -20.87
CA ARG A 189 9.61 -1.84 -21.09
C ARG A 189 11.11 -1.62 -21.19
N LYS A 190 11.54 -0.62 -21.96
CA LYS A 190 12.97 -0.27 -22.08
C LYS A 190 13.55 0.14 -20.72
N LEU A 191 12.82 0.95 -19.95
CA LEU A 191 13.23 1.37 -18.62
C LEU A 191 13.36 0.18 -17.66
N LEU A 192 12.44 -0.78 -17.69
CA LEU A 192 12.55 -2.01 -16.88
C LEU A 192 13.81 -2.81 -17.25
N ILE A 193 14.15 -2.89 -18.54
CA ILE A 193 15.37 -3.57 -19.01
C ILE A 193 16.64 -2.86 -18.50
N ASP A 194 16.63 -1.53 -18.49
CA ASP A 194 17.80 -0.73 -18.08
C ASP A 194 17.99 -0.68 -16.56
N VAL A 195 16.91 -0.82 -15.78
CA VAL A 195 16.91 -0.62 -14.31
C VAL A 195 16.93 -1.94 -13.53
N LEU A 196 16.28 -2.99 -14.02
CA LEU A 196 16.10 -4.22 -13.27
C LEU A 196 17.15 -5.29 -13.60
N PRO A 197 17.59 -6.06 -12.59
CA PRO A 197 18.31 -7.31 -12.82
C PRO A 197 17.51 -8.28 -13.71
N PRO A 198 18.17 -9.06 -14.58
CA PRO A 198 17.50 -9.96 -15.52
C PRO A 198 16.61 -11.01 -14.83
N LYS A 199 16.93 -11.38 -13.59
CA LYS A 199 16.13 -12.27 -12.73
C LYS A 199 14.71 -11.74 -12.44
N PHE A 200 14.52 -10.43 -12.36
CA PHE A 200 13.24 -9.80 -12.01
C PHE A 200 12.51 -9.22 -13.22
N LEU A 201 13.15 -9.24 -14.39
CA LEU A 201 12.65 -8.63 -15.61
C LEU A 201 11.36 -9.31 -16.09
N GLY A 202 11.32 -10.65 -16.06
CA GLY A 202 10.15 -11.42 -16.49
C GLY A 202 8.90 -11.04 -15.71
N ASP A 203 8.96 -11.14 -14.38
CA ASP A 203 7.84 -10.78 -13.51
C ASP A 203 7.45 -9.30 -13.65
N SER A 204 8.41 -8.39 -13.76
CA SER A 204 8.11 -6.95 -13.89
C SER A 204 7.44 -6.60 -15.23
N LEU A 205 7.84 -7.26 -16.32
CA LEU A 205 7.18 -7.12 -17.62
C LEU A 205 5.76 -7.69 -17.61
N LEU A 206 5.52 -8.75 -16.84
CA LEU A 206 4.18 -9.30 -16.60
C LEU A 206 3.31 -8.29 -15.84
N LEU A 207 3.81 -7.69 -14.75
CA LEU A 207 3.09 -6.65 -14.01
C LEU A 207 2.73 -5.46 -14.92
N LEU A 208 3.67 -4.99 -15.75
CA LEU A 208 3.42 -3.92 -16.71
C LEU A 208 2.35 -4.31 -17.74
N SER A 209 2.37 -5.56 -18.22
CA SER A 209 1.38 -6.06 -19.18
C SER A 209 -0.02 -6.15 -18.54
N CYS A 210 -0.11 -6.60 -17.30
CA CYS A 210 -1.34 -6.60 -16.51
C CYS A 210 -1.88 -5.17 -16.33
N LEU A 211 -1.01 -4.23 -15.96
CA LEU A 211 -1.38 -2.82 -15.80
C LEU A 211 -1.92 -2.21 -17.10
N CYS A 212 -1.29 -2.52 -18.24
CA CYS A 212 -1.71 -2.04 -19.55
C CYS A 212 -3.10 -2.58 -19.94
N GLU A 213 -3.36 -3.86 -19.71
CA GLU A 213 -4.66 -4.47 -20.00
C GLU A 213 -5.77 -3.86 -19.12
N LEU A 214 -5.52 -3.68 -17.82
CA LEU A 214 -6.47 -3.01 -16.93
C LEU A 214 -6.68 -1.53 -17.34
N ALA A 215 -5.65 -0.85 -17.86
CA ALA A 215 -5.77 0.54 -18.32
C ALA A 215 -6.68 0.70 -19.53
N LYS A 216 -6.58 -0.23 -20.48
CA LYS A 216 -7.41 -0.22 -21.70
C LYS A 216 -8.89 -0.35 -21.36
N GLU A 217 -9.20 -1.17 -20.37
CA GLU A 217 -10.57 -1.45 -19.96
C GLU A 217 -11.15 -0.34 -19.09
N ASP A 218 -10.39 0.15 -18.09
CA ASP A 218 -10.83 1.23 -17.21
C ASP A 218 -10.91 2.60 -17.94
N ARG A 219 -10.31 2.71 -19.14
CA ARG A 219 -10.04 3.98 -19.86
C ARG A 219 -9.32 5.03 -19.00
N LYS A 220 -8.64 4.60 -17.92
CA LYS A 220 -7.93 5.45 -16.98
C LYS A 220 -6.45 5.56 -17.33
N PRO A 221 -5.79 6.70 -17.04
CA PRO A 221 -4.36 6.87 -17.29
C PRO A 221 -3.56 5.86 -16.47
N LEU A 222 -2.51 5.28 -17.08
CA LEU A 222 -1.63 4.26 -16.47
C LEU A 222 -1.14 4.65 -15.07
N PHE A 223 -0.90 5.95 -14.86
CA PHE A 223 -0.59 6.54 -13.58
C PHE A 223 -1.75 7.45 -13.18
N ALA A 224 -2.50 7.05 -12.15
CA ALA A 224 -3.48 7.90 -11.49
C ALA A 224 -2.82 8.54 -10.27
N TRP A 225 -2.68 9.87 -10.30
CA TRP A 225 -2.16 10.68 -9.20
C TRP A 225 -3.24 10.96 -8.16
#